data_AF-A0A418YS02-F1
#
_entry.id   AF-A0A418YS02-F1
#
_cell.length_a   1.000
_cell.length_b   1.000
_cell.length_c   1.000
_cell.angle_alpha   90.00
_cell.angle_beta   90.00
_cell.angle_gamma   90.00
#
_symmetry.space_group_name_H-M   'P 1'
#
loop_
_entity.id
_entity.type
_entity.pdbx_description
1 polymer ?
#
loop_
_entity_poly.entity_id
_entity_poly.type
_entity_poly.pdbx_seq_one_letter_code
_entity_poly.pdbx_strand_id
1 'polypeptide(L)'
;MMQRGWIALAASALVLAGAACGRASESASAAAAKGPPPLPAPETLSSRPKAGPGEWLYLEKCAMCHGPGGMGTGLLARRTEQPLLEKRTDLTVDYVVQAARMGIGNMPAITRGEVSDADMDLIARHLARAGEGGQ
;
A
#
# COMPACT_ATOMS: atom_id res chain seq x y z
N MET A 1 35.86 -18.79 61.18
CA MET A 1 34.96 -19.39 62.19
C MET A 1 33.60 -19.49 61.53
N MET A 2 33.31 -20.64 60.91
CA MET A 2 32.51 -21.75 61.45
C MET A 2 31.07 -21.66 60.90
N GLN A 3 30.71 -22.48 59.90
CA GLN A 3 30.05 -23.79 60.06
C GLN A 3 28.52 -23.61 60.24
N ARG A 4 27.58 -24.31 59.61
CA ARG A 4 27.43 -25.56 58.83
C ARG A 4 26.09 -25.39 58.08
N GLY A 5 25.87 -25.96 56.89
CA GLY A 5 25.09 -27.19 56.69
C GLY A 5 23.61 -27.01 57.12
N TRP A 6 22.60 -27.43 56.37
CA TRP A 6 22.30 -28.85 56.20
C TRP A 6 21.65 -29.10 54.83
N ILE A 7 22.16 -30.14 54.19
CA ILE A 7 21.60 -30.79 53.01
C ILE A 7 20.47 -31.70 53.50
N ALA A 8 19.28 -31.60 52.91
CA ALA A 8 18.32 -32.69 52.89
C ALA A 8 18.10 -33.08 51.43
N LEU A 9 18.77 -34.17 51.03
CA LEU A 9 18.48 -34.96 49.85
C LEU A 9 17.09 -35.59 50.02
N ALA A 10 16.16 -35.30 49.10
CA ALA A 10 15.03 -36.17 48.82
C ALA A 10 15.09 -36.57 47.35
N ALA A 11 15.22 -37.88 47.15
CA ALA A 11 15.41 -38.54 45.89
C ALA A 11 14.16 -38.47 44.99
N SER A 12 14.43 -38.28 43.70
CA SER A 12 13.85 -38.97 42.55
C SER A 12 12.35 -39.33 42.56
N ALA A 13 11.60 -38.68 41.67
CA ALA A 13 10.61 -39.37 40.84
C ALA A 13 10.63 -38.77 39.43
N LEU A 14 11.35 -39.47 38.54
CA LEU A 14 11.30 -39.29 37.10
C LEU A 14 9.92 -39.78 36.62
N VAL A 15 9.07 -38.90 36.11
CA VAL A 15 7.90 -39.28 35.31
C VAL A 15 8.05 -38.64 33.93
N LEU A 16 8.41 -39.48 32.96
CA LEU A 16 8.29 -39.19 31.54
C LEU A 16 6.82 -39.25 31.12
N ALA A 17 6.55 -38.51 30.03
CA ALA A 17 5.50 -38.69 29.03
C ALA A 17 4.15 -37.99 29.26
N GLY A 18 3.86 -37.06 28.35
CA GLY A 18 2.56 -36.43 28.20
C GLY A 18 2.57 -35.31 27.16
N ALA A 19 3.00 -35.61 25.93
CA ALA A 19 2.67 -34.76 24.79
C ALA A 19 1.14 -34.82 24.58
N ALA A 20 0.44 -33.77 24.99
CA ALA A 20 -0.98 -33.61 24.72
C ALA A 20 -1.22 -32.23 24.10
N CYS A 21 -1.27 -32.21 22.77
CA CYS A 21 -1.99 -31.18 22.03
C CYS A 21 -3.44 -31.14 22.54
N GLY A 22 -3.97 -29.95 22.83
CA GLY A 22 -5.42 -29.77 22.88
C GLY A 22 -5.94 -28.68 23.80
N ARG A 23 -6.40 -27.59 23.17
CA ARG A 23 -7.42 -26.63 23.66
C ARG A 23 -7.10 -25.88 24.95
N ALA A 24 -6.36 -24.78 24.80
CA ALA A 24 -6.71 -23.58 25.55
C ALA A 24 -8.02 -23.03 24.95
N SER A 25 -9.07 -23.06 25.76
CA SER A 25 -10.36 -22.43 25.49
C SER A 25 -10.14 -20.94 25.28
N GLU A 26 -10.25 -20.46 24.04
CA GLU A 26 -10.41 -19.03 23.74
C GLU A 26 -11.75 -18.58 24.33
N SER A 27 -11.72 -18.06 25.56
CA SER A 27 -12.70 -17.08 25.98
C SER A 27 -12.27 -15.72 25.41
N ALA A 28 -12.33 -15.61 24.08
CA ALA A 28 -12.29 -14.33 23.41
C ALA A 28 -13.65 -13.67 23.65
N SER A 29 -13.68 -12.73 24.61
CA SER A 29 -14.80 -11.82 24.78
C SER A 29 -15.19 -11.24 23.44
N ALA A 30 -16.44 -11.44 23.04
CA ALA A 30 -17.03 -10.95 21.81
C ALA A 30 -17.25 -9.43 21.89
N ALA A 31 -16.16 -8.68 21.88
CA ALA A 31 -16.13 -7.33 21.35
C ALA A 31 -15.29 -7.41 20.08
N ALA A 32 -15.95 -7.73 18.96
CA ALA A 32 -15.34 -7.61 17.65
C ALA A 32 -14.94 -6.15 17.45
N ALA A 33 -13.69 -5.83 17.80
CA ALA A 33 -13.04 -4.64 17.29
C ALA A 33 -13.12 -4.77 15.77
N LYS A 34 -13.95 -3.93 15.14
CA LYS A 34 -14.01 -3.85 13.69
C LYS A 34 -12.58 -3.63 13.23
N GLY A 35 -12.04 -4.60 12.49
CA GLY A 35 -10.72 -4.47 11.88
C GLY A 35 -10.66 -3.18 11.06
N PRO A 36 -9.45 -2.74 10.67
CA PRO A 36 -9.31 -1.61 9.75
C PRO A 36 -10.28 -1.77 8.56
N PRO A 37 -10.90 -0.67 8.09
CA PRO A 37 -11.79 -0.74 6.95
C PRO A 37 -11.08 -1.44 5.79
N PRO A 38 -11.81 -2.23 4.96
CA PRO A 38 -11.21 -2.91 3.83
C PRO A 38 -10.53 -1.89 2.92
N LEU A 39 -9.39 -2.28 2.34
CA LEU A 39 -8.74 -1.46 1.33
C LEU A 39 -9.71 -1.18 0.16
N PRO A 40 -9.64 0.00 -0.45
CA PRO A 40 -10.44 0.30 -1.64
C PRO A 40 -10.14 -0.71 -2.73
N ALA A 41 -11.17 -1.04 -3.53
CA ALA A 41 -11.00 -1.93 -4.66
C ALA A 41 -9.98 -1.35 -5.67
N PRO A 42 -9.12 -2.18 -6.28
CA PRO A 42 -8.20 -1.71 -7.31
C PRO A 42 -8.96 -1.15 -8.51
N GLU A 43 -8.55 0.03 -8.97
CA GLU A 43 -8.99 0.60 -10.24
C GLU A 43 -8.25 -0.10 -11.38
N THR A 44 -9.00 -0.72 -12.29
CA THR A 44 -8.46 -1.51 -13.41
C THR A 44 -9.11 -1.09 -14.73
N LEU A 45 -8.54 -1.56 -15.84
CA LEU A 45 -9.14 -1.39 -17.17
C LEU A 45 -10.55 -1.97 -17.24
N SER A 46 -10.80 -3.11 -16.58
CA SER A 46 -12.11 -3.76 -16.56
C SER A 46 -13.17 -2.98 -15.79
N SER A 47 -12.78 -2.23 -14.74
CA SER A 47 -13.72 -1.37 -14.01
C SER A 47 -14.08 -0.08 -14.75
N ARG A 48 -13.31 0.30 -15.80
CA ARG A 48 -13.51 1.55 -16.57
C ARG A 48 -13.60 1.29 -18.08
N PRO A 49 -14.65 0.61 -18.57
CA PRO A 49 -14.76 0.21 -19.98
C PRO A 49 -14.90 1.39 -20.97
N LYS A 50 -15.14 2.61 -20.48
CA LYS A 50 -15.25 3.84 -21.29
C LYS A 50 -14.01 4.73 -21.21
N ALA A 51 -12.92 4.24 -20.61
CA ALA A 51 -11.69 5.00 -20.45
C ALA A 51 -11.17 5.48 -21.82
N GLY A 52 -10.87 6.78 -21.91
CA GLY A 52 -10.19 7.34 -23.07
C GLY A 52 -8.72 6.88 -23.14
N PRO A 53 -7.99 7.17 -24.23
CA PRO A 53 -6.62 6.69 -24.40
C PRO A 53 -5.67 7.06 -23.26
N GLY A 54 -5.70 8.31 -22.79
CA GLY A 54 -4.83 8.77 -21.69
C GLY A 54 -5.19 8.16 -20.33
N GLU A 55 -6.47 7.92 -20.07
CA GLU A 55 -6.93 7.24 -18.86
C GLU A 55 -6.54 5.77 -18.87
N TRP A 56 -6.71 5.11 -20.02
CA TRP A 56 -6.31 3.72 -20.22
C TRP A 56 -4.81 3.55 -19.96
N LEU A 57 -3.98 4.43 -20.53
CA LEU A 57 -2.54 4.43 -20.31
C LEU A 57 -2.17 4.72 -18.84
N TYR A 58 -2.88 5.63 -18.18
CA TYR A 58 -2.68 5.89 -16.74
C TYR A 58 -2.99 4.64 -15.90
N LEU A 59 -4.10 3.98 -16.17
CA LEU A 59 -4.50 2.74 -15.47
C LEU A 59 -3.48 1.62 -15.69
N GLU A 60 -2.95 1.48 -16.91
CA GLU A 60 -1.99 0.44 -17.24
C GLU A 60 -0.59 0.71 -16.66
N LYS A 61 -0.11 1.96 -16.74
CA LYS A 61 1.30 2.29 -16.48
C LYS A 61 1.54 2.95 -15.12
N CYS A 62 0.54 3.62 -14.54
CA CYS A 62 0.74 4.49 -13.39
C CYS A 62 -0.11 4.09 -12.17
N ALA A 63 -1.33 3.57 -12.38
CA ALA A 63 -2.29 3.32 -11.30
C ALA A 63 -1.83 2.26 -10.30
N MET A 64 -0.91 1.36 -10.67
CA MET A 64 -0.31 0.42 -9.71
C MET A 64 0.37 1.12 -8.52
N CYS A 65 0.90 2.32 -8.74
CA CYS A 65 1.54 3.13 -7.71
C CYS A 65 0.68 4.33 -7.28
N HIS A 66 -0.06 4.94 -8.21
CA HIS A 66 -0.82 6.17 -8.01
C HIS A 66 -2.34 5.99 -7.88
N GLY A 67 -2.83 4.74 -7.95
CA GLY A 67 -4.21 4.39 -7.66
C GLY A 67 -4.51 4.34 -6.15
N PRO A 68 -5.78 4.11 -5.77
CA PRO A 68 -6.16 3.94 -4.37
C PRO A 68 -5.34 2.86 -3.66
N GLY A 69 -4.76 3.19 -2.50
CA GLY A 69 -3.91 2.27 -1.75
C GLY A 69 -2.51 2.02 -2.34
N GLY A 70 -2.18 2.62 -3.49
CA GLY A 70 -0.85 2.53 -4.09
C GLY A 70 0.24 3.21 -3.26
N MET A 71 1.47 2.71 -3.35
CA MET A 71 2.61 3.25 -2.60
C MET A 71 2.85 4.73 -2.91
N GLY A 72 2.76 5.14 -4.17
CA GLY A 72 2.91 6.53 -4.60
C GLY A 72 1.84 7.43 -3.98
N THR A 73 0.58 6.98 -3.98
CA THR A 73 -0.54 7.64 -3.29
C THR A 73 -0.26 7.80 -1.79
N GLY A 74 0.21 6.74 -1.12
CA GLY A 74 0.55 6.79 0.31
C GLY A 74 1.69 7.75 0.64
N LEU A 75 2.67 7.89 -0.25
CA LEU A 75 3.76 8.86 -0.10
C LEU A 75 3.31 10.30 -0.40
N LEU A 76 2.38 10.49 -1.35
CA LEU A 76 1.78 11.79 -1.64
C LEU A 76 0.88 12.26 -0.49
N ALA A 77 0.15 11.36 0.17
CA ALA A 77 -0.73 11.68 1.29
C ALA A 77 0.00 12.30 2.50
N ARG A 78 1.33 12.18 2.55
CA ARG A 78 2.18 12.83 3.57
C ARG A 78 2.58 14.26 3.20
N ARG A 79 2.26 14.71 1.99
CA ARG A 79 2.74 15.96 1.38
C ARG A 79 1.63 16.82 0.78
N THR A 80 0.46 16.24 0.50
CA THR A 80 -0.70 16.94 -0.06
C THR A 80 -2.00 16.37 0.50
N GLU A 81 -3.01 17.23 0.63
CA GLU A 81 -4.37 16.87 1.03
C GLU A 81 -5.06 15.97 0.00
N GLN A 82 -4.72 16.10 -1.29
CA GLN A 82 -5.27 15.28 -2.37
C GLN A 82 -4.17 14.41 -3.01
N PRO A 83 -3.97 13.17 -2.54
CA PRO A 83 -2.90 12.30 -3.03
C PRO A 83 -3.23 11.56 -4.32
N LEU A 84 -4.52 11.43 -4.68
CA LEU A 84 -4.93 10.75 -5.91
C LEU A 84 -4.74 11.70 -7.09
N LEU A 85 -3.86 11.35 -8.03
CA LEU A 85 -3.51 12.22 -9.16
C LEU A 85 -4.73 12.59 -10.01
N GLU A 86 -5.61 11.62 -10.28
CA GLU A 86 -6.87 11.83 -11.03
C GLU A 86 -7.92 12.69 -10.28
N LYS A 87 -7.62 13.13 -9.05
CA LYS A 87 -8.50 14.02 -8.28
C LYS A 87 -7.87 15.38 -7.99
N ARG A 88 -6.63 15.60 -8.46
CA ARG A 88 -5.90 16.86 -8.25
C ARG A 88 -6.32 17.89 -9.29
N THR A 89 -6.34 19.15 -8.88
CA THR A 89 -6.73 20.29 -9.72
C THR A 89 -5.58 21.20 -10.13
N ASP A 90 -4.38 20.89 -9.67
CA ASP A 90 -3.18 21.72 -9.81
C ASP A 90 -2.12 21.08 -10.71
N LEU A 91 -2.46 20.00 -11.44
CA LEU A 91 -1.55 19.32 -12.35
C LEU A 91 -1.56 19.98 -13.73
N THR A 92 -0.39 20.42 -14.19
CA THR A 92 -0.17 20.84 -15.59
C THR A 92 0.46 19.70 -16.39
N VAL A 93 0.27 19.73 -17.71
CA VAL A 93 0.90 18.75 -18.62
C VAL A 93 2.41 18.73 -18.43
N ASP A 94 3.06 19.89 -18.48
CA ASP A 94 4.51 20.00 -18.34
C ASP A 94 5.02 19.47 -17.00
N TYR A 95 4.30 19.74 -15.91
CA TYR A 95 4.67 19.22 -14.60
C TYR A 95 4.57 17.70 -14.53
N VAL A 96 3.50 17.11 -15.07
CA VAL A 96 3.34 15.65 -15.09
C VAL A 96 4.44 14.99 -15.92
N VAL A 97 4.73 15.53 -17.12
CA VAL A 97 5.79 15.00 -17.98
C VAL A 97 7.14 15.11 -17.28
N GLN A 98 7.47 16.27 -16.70
CA GLN A 98 8.74 16.48 -16.01
C GLN A 98 8.88 15.55 -14.81
N ALA A 99 7.84 15.45 -13.98
CA ALA A 99 7.82 14.55 -12.83
C ALA A 99 8.05 13.10 -13.25
N ALA A 100 7.33 12.62 -14.28
CA ALA A 100 7.45 11.26 -14.76
C ALA A 100 8.84 10.98 -15.35
N ARG A 101 9.40 11.90 -16.13
CA ARG A 101 10.71 11.71 -16.79
C ARG A 101 11.89 11.83 -15.84
N MET A 102 11.79 12.65 -14.80
CA MET A 102 12.88 12.89 -13.86
C MET A 102 12.78 12.01 -12.61
N GLY A 103 11.59 11.51 -12.28
CA GLY A 103 11.29 10.91 -11.00
C GLY A 103 11.20 11.95 -9.88
N ILE A 104 10.62 11.55 -8.74
CA ILE A 104 10.50 12.41 -7.54
C ILE A 104 10.69 11.53 -6.29
N GLY A 105 11.85 11.63 -5.65
CA GLY A 105 12.17 10.87 -4.44
C GLY A 105 12.08 9.38 -4.68
N ASN A 106 11.07 8.73 -4.10
CA ASN A 106 10.82 7.29 -4.26
C ASN A 106 10.10 6.93 -5.57
N MET A 107 9.66 7.91 -6.36
CA MET A 107 9.12 7.67 -7.69
C MET A 107 10.29 7.61 -8.69
N PRO A 108 10.61 6.44 -9.27
CA PRO A 108 11.67 6.33 -10.25
C PRO A 108 11.32 7.08 -11.54
N ALA A 109 12.35 7.43 -12.32
CA ALA A 109 12.17 8.01 -13.64
C ALA A 109 11.57 6.97 -14.61
N ILE A 110 10.51 7.37 -15.32
CA ILE A 110 9.86 6.58 -16.35
C ILE A 110 10.55 6.84 -17.68
N THR A 111 11.23 5.80 -18.19
CA THR A 111 12.01 5.89 -19.42
C THR A 111 11.12 5.93 -20.67
N ARG A 112 11.70 6.36 -21.80
CA ARG A 112 10.99 6.33 -23.10
C ARG A 112 10.72 4.91 -23.61
N GLY A 113 11.44 3.90 -23.10
CA GLY A 113 11.19 2.50 -23.41
C GLY A 113 9.98 1.93 -22.67
N GLU A 114 9.65 2.47 -21.51
CA GLU A 114 8.46 2.06 -20.73
C GLU A 114 7.20 2.79 -21.17
N VAL A 115 7.32 4.11 -21.40
CA VAL A 115 6.24 4.97 -21.88
C VAL A 115 6.82 5.93 -22.91
N SER A 116 6.33 5.87 -24.16
CA SER A 116 6.78 6.76 -25.23
C SER A 116 6.45 8.24 -24.92
N ASP A 117 7.08 9.19 -25.62
CA ASP A 117 6.75 10.61 -25.41
C ASP A 117 5.29 10.93 -25.84
N ALA A 118 4.77 10.25 -26.85
CA ALA A 118 3.37 10.40 -27.27
C ALA A 118 2.39 9.85 -26.22
N ASP A 119 2.67 8.68 -25.65
CA ASP A 119 1.83 8.10 -24.60
C ASP A 119 1.90 8.93 -23.31
N MET A 120 3.09 9.46 -22.98
CA MET A 120 3.27 10.33 -21.83
C MET A 120 2.47 11.63 -21.96
N ASP A 121 2.38 12.23 -23.16
CA ASP A 121 1.53 13.39 -23.42
C ASP A 121 0.04 13.07 -23.23
N LEU A 122 -0.43 11.89 -23.67
CA LEU A 122 -1.81 11.45 -23.45
C LEU A 122 -2.13 11.30 -21.96
N ILE A 123 -1.23 10.68 -21.18
CA ILE A 123 -1.36 10.53 -19.72
C ILE A 123 -1.36 11.91 -19.05
N ALA A 124 -0.42 12.78 -19.42
CA ALA A 124 -0.28 14.11 -18.82
C ALA A 124 -1.50 14.99 -19.08
N ARG A 125 -2.07 14.96 -20.29
CA ARG A 125 -3.32 15.64 -20.60
C ARG A 125 -4.50 15.06 -19.84
N HIS A 126 -4.55 13.75 -19.63
CA HIS A 126 -5.58 13.12 -18.79
C HIS A 126 -5.53 13.65 -17.36
N LEU A 127 -4.35 13.64 -16.75
CA LEU A 127 -4.16 14.11 -15.37
C LEU A 127 -4.34 15.62 -15.22
N ALA A 128 -4.00 16.42 -16.24
CA ALA A 128 -4.24 17.86 -16.21
C ALA A 128 -5.74 18.21 -16.31
N ARG A 129 -6.51 17.50 -17.14
CA ARG A 129 -7.98 17.70 -17.25
C ARG A 129 -8.75 17.24 -16.03
N ALA A 130 -8.23 16.27 -15.29
CA ALA A 130 -8.84 15.81 -14.05
C ALA A 130 -9.07 16.97 -13.06
N GLY A 131 -8.28 18.03 -13.20
CA GLY A 131 -8.46 19.26 -12.45
C GLY A 131 -9.63 20.16 -12.82
N GLU A 132 -10.17 19.98 -14.02
CA GLU A 132 -11.21 20.84 -14.58
C GLU A 132 -12.61 20.21 -14.47
N GLY A 133 -12.71 18.94 -14.06
CA GLY A 133 -13.97 18.17 -14.17
C GLY A 133 -14.22 17.12 -13.10
N GLY A 134 -13.64 17.25 -11.90
CA GLY A 134 -13.83 16.30 -10.79
C GLY A 134 -15.31 16.08 -10.44
N GLN A 135 -15.85 14.94 -10.90
CA GLN A 135 -17.09 14.30 -10.46
C GLN A 135 -16.73 12.98 -9.80
#